data_AF-A0A849SHQ9-F1
#
_entry.id   AF-A0A849SHQ9-F1
#
_cell.length_a   1.000
_cell.length_b   1.000
_cell.length_c   1.000
_cell.angle_alpha   90.00
_cell.angle_beta   90.00
_cell.angle_gamma   90.00
#
_symmetry.space_group_name_H-M   'P 1'
#
loop_
_entity.id
_entity.type
_entity.pdbx_description
1 polymer ?
#
loop_
_entity_poly.entity_id
_entity_poly.type
_entity_poly.pdbx_seq_one_letter_code
_entity_poly.pdbx_strand_id
1 'polypeptide(L)' 'MSYDAIYHINNVPVYVRNLPSGDIAVWHPINEQVGKVVESICRNHGRWHSRYNNWIVFSKYKYLVLNDLSAVAGG' A
#
# COMPACT_ATOMS: atom_id res chain seq x y z
N MET A 1 7.12 -11.68 -10.73
CA MET A 1 5.96 -10.93 -10.21
C MET A 1 6.25 -9.46 -10.47
N SER A 2 5.40 -8.76 -11.24
CA SER A 2 5.62 -7.34 -11.56
C SER A 2 4.88 -6.47 -10.54
N TYR A 3 5.58 -5.50 -9.98
CA TYR A 3 5.02 -4.45 -9.14
C TYR A 3 4.93 -3.18 -9.98
N ASP A 4 3.84 -2.42 -9.83
CA ASP A 4 3.63 -1.20 -10.62
C ASP A 4 4.34 0.01 -10.01
N ALA A 5 4.49 0.03 -8.68
CA ALA A 5 5.26 1.04 -7.96
C ALA A 5 5.87 0.44 -6.69
N ILE A 6 6.98 1.02 -6.24
CA ILE A 6 7.66 0.67 -5.00
C ILE A 6 7.98 1.97 -4.26
N TYR A 7 7.48 2.08 -3.03
CA TYR A 7 7.72 3.20 -2.12
C TYR A 7 8.64 2.74 -1.00
N HIS A 8 9.62 3.56 -0.61
CA HIS A 8 10.51 3.23 0.51
C HIS A 8 10.11 4.05 1.73
N ILE A 9 9.52 3.39 2.73
CA ILE A 9 9.15 3.99 4.01
C ILE A 9 10.13 3.48 5.05
N ASN A 10 10.91 4.36 5.69
CA ASN A 10 11.96 3.97 6.65
C ASN A 10 12.91 2.88 6.12
N ASN A 11 13.35 3.00 4.86
CA ASN A 11 14.19 2.01 4.16
C ASN A 11 13.55 0.62 4.00
N VAL A 12 12.23 0.50 4.16
CA VAL A 12 11.46 -0.72 3.94
C VAL A 12 10.62 -0.55 2.67
N PRO A 13 10.69 -1.49 1.72
CA PRO A 13 9.93 -1.39 0.49
C PRO A 13 8.45 -1.74 0.71
N VAL A 14 7.59 -0.83 0.27
CA VAL A 14 6.14 -0.99 0.18
C VAL A 14 5.78 -1.09 -1.30
N TYR A 15 5.25 -2.24 -1.68
CA TYR A 15 4.96 -2.60 -3.05
C TYR A 15 3.51 -2.33 -3.36
N VAL A 16 3.28 -1.67 -4.49
CA VAL A 16 1.94 -1.42 -5.01
C VAL A 16 1.74 -2.14 -6.33
N ARG A 17 0.57 -2.75 -6.49
CA ARG A 17 0.16 -3.47 -7.70
C ARG A 17 -1.26 -3.14 -8.09
N ASN A 18 -1.51 -2.90 -9.37
CA ASN A 18 -2.84 -2.78 -9.94
C ASN A 18 -3.53 -4.15 -10.03
N LEU A 19 -4.80 -4.22 -9.65
CA LEU A 19 -5.63 -5.41 -9.78
C LEU A 19 -6.52 -5.29 -11.03
N PRO A 20 -6.93 -6.42 -11.64
CA PRO A 20 -7.84 -6.40 -12.80
C PRO A 20 -9.19 -5.69 -12.53
N SER A 21 -9.61 -5.61 -11.26
CA SER A 21 -10.81 -4.86 -10.85
C SER A 21 -10.65 -3.34 -10.91
N GLY A 22 -9.43 -2.82 -11.15
CA GLY A 22 -9.09 -1.40 -11.03
C GLY A 22 -8.67 -0.95 -9.63
N ASP A 23 -8.79 -1.84 -8.64
CA ASP A 23 -8.26 -1.64 -7.29
C ASP A 23 -6.73 -1.73 -7.25
N ILE A 24 -6.12 -1.37 -6.13
CA ILE A 24 -4.69 -1.59 -5.90
C ILE A 24 -4.45 -2.48 -4.68
N ALA A 25 -3.41 -3.29 -4.76
CA ALA A 25 -2.88 -4.06 -3.65
C ALA A 25 -1.62 -3.37 -3.12
N VAL A 26 -1.58 -3.10 -1.82
CA VAL A 26 -0.43 -2.52 -1.11
C VAL A 26 0.12 -3.57 -0.16
N TRP A 27 1.36 -3.99 -0.38
CA TRP A 27 2.04 -5.00 0.42
C TRP A 27 3.35 -4.46 0.99
N HIS A 28 3.70 -4.88 2.20
CA HIS A 28 4.98 -4.56 2.83
C HIS A 28 5.49 -5.81 3.59
N PRO A 29 6.81 -5.95 3.78
CA PRO A 29 7.37 -6.99 4.65
C PRO A 29 6.98 -6.75 6.12
N ILE A 30 7.13 -7.77 6.97
CA ILE A 30 6.78 -7.70 8.39
C ILE A 30 7.66 -6.66 9.10
N ASN A 31 7.09 -5.48 9.34
CA ASN A 31 7.70 -4.39 10.08
C ASN A 31 6.57 -3.60 10.74
N GLU A 32 6.54 -3.56 12.07
CA GLU A 32 5.43 -2.94 12.81
C GLU A 32 5.30 -1.44 12.55
N GLN A 33 6.43 -0.73 12.39
CA GLN A 33 6.42 0.71 12.19
C GLN A 33 5.85 1.06 10.81
N VAL A 34 6.32 0.39 9.76
CA VAL A 34 5.77 0.54 8.41
C VAL A 34 4.33 0.04 8.34
N GLY A 35 4.02 -1.06 9.02
CA GLY A 35 2.66 -1.59 9.11
C GLY A 35 1.68 -0.58 9.68
N LYS A 36 2.04 0.13 10.74
CA LYS A 36 1.20 1.21 11.32
C LYS A 36 0.99 2.37 10.33
N VAL A 37 2.03 2.76 9.59
CA VAL A 37 1.93 3.83 8.58
C VAL A 37 1.03 3.40 7.43
N VAL A 38 1.28 2.23 6.85
CA VAL A 38 0.49 1.69 5.73
C VAL A 38 -0.95 1.44 6.16
N GLU A 39 -1.19 0.89 7.36
CA GLU A 39 -2.53 0.76 7.92
C GLU A 39 -3.20 2.12 8.04
N SER A 40 -2.54 3.14 8.61
CA SER A 40 -3.14 4.47 8.77
C SER A 40 -3.57 5.09 7.44
N ILE A 41 -2.85 4.83 6.35
CA ILE A 41 -3.16 5.33 5.00
C ILE A 41 -4.29 4.51 4.37
N CYS A 42 -4.24 3.17 4.49
CA CYS A 42 -5.17 2.27 3.80
C CYS A 42 -6.49 2.09 4.55
N ARG A 43 -6.51 2.30 5.87
CA ARG A 43 -7.69 2.16 6.72
C ARG A 43 -8.76 3.17 6.28
N ASN A 44 -10.01 2.70 6.20
CA ASN A 44 -11.17 3.40 5.61
C ASN A 44 -11.13 3.59 4.07
N HIS A 45 -10.02 3.28 3.40
CA HIS A 45 -9.89 3.36 1.93
C HIS A 45 -9.84 1.99 1.25
N GLY A 46 -9.80 0.92 2.05
CA GLY A 46 -9.68 -0.44 1.58
C GLY A 46 -9.99 -1.46 2.66
N ARG A 47 -9.53 -2.68 2.44
CA ARG A 47 -9.64 -3.80 3.40
C ARG A 47 -8.32 -4.55 3.50
N TRP A 48 -8.03 -5.07 4.68
CA TRP A 48 -6.96 -6.02 4.89
C TRP A 48 -7.33 -7.39 4.30
N HIS A 49 -6.40 -8.03 3.60
CA HIS A 49 -6.56 -9.36 3.04
C HIS A 49 -5.58 -10.34 3.69
N SER A 50 -6.02 -11.01 4.75
CA SER A 50 -5.21 -11.88 5.62
C SER A 50 -4.44 -12.98 4.89
N ARG A 51 -4.99 -13.57 3.83
CA ARG A 51 -4.29 -14.64 3.08
C ARG A 51 -2.96 -14.20 2.45
N TYR A 52 -2.87 -12.94 2.01
CA TYR A 52 -1.71 -12.41 1.30
C TYR A 52 -0.99 -11.33 2.13
N ASN A 53 -1.46 -11.06 3.34
CA ASN A 53 -0.97 -10.01 4.23
C ASN A 53 -0.78 -8.67 3.51
N ASN A 54 -1.79 -8.27 2.72
CA ASN A 54 -1.77 -7.01 1.99
C ASN A 54 -3.08 -6.23 2.16
N TRP A 55 -3.01 -4.94 1.90
CA TRP A 55 -4.18 -4.08 1.81
C TRP A 55 -4.70 -4.09 0.38
N ILE A 56 -6.03 -4.20 0.24
CA ILE A 56 -6.74 -4.01 -1.02
C ILE A 56 -7.46 -2.68 -0.92
N VAL A 57 -6.98 -1.69 -1.66
CA VAL A 57 -7.52 -0.32 -1.69
C VAL A 57 -8.45 -0.19 -2.87
N PHE A 58 -9.64 0.35 -2.63
CA PHE A 58 -10.66 0.49 -3.66
C PHE A 58 -10.24 1.52 -4.72
N SER A 59 -10.57 1.24 -5.98
CA SER A 59 -10.22 2.08 -7.14
C SER A 59 -10.49 3.58 -6.95
N LYS A 60 -11.61 3.95 -6.31
CA LYS A 60 -11.98 5.35 -6.04
C LYS A 60 -11.00 6.10 -5.12
N TYR A 61 -10.23 5.39 -4.29
CA TYR A 61 -9.22 5.96 -3.39
C TYR A 61 -7.79 5.72 -3.86
N LYS A 62 -7.60 5.08 -5.03
CA LYS A 62 -6.29 4.73 -5.57
C LYS A 62 -5.31 5.92 -5.56
N TYR A 63 -5.70 7.03 -6.16
CA TYR A 63 -4.82 8.20 -6.29
C TYR A 63 -4.54 8.88 -4.95
N LEU A 64 -5.50 8.86 -4.03
CA LEU A 64 -5.32 9.39 -2.68
C LEU A 64 -4.26 8.58 -1.92
N VAL A 65 -4.41 7.25 -1.90
CA VAL A 65 -3.45 6.36 -1.23
C VAL A 65 -2.07 6.42 -1.86
N LEU A 66 -1.98 6.48 -3.19
CA LEU A 66 -0.69 6.62 -3.88
C LEU A 66 0.01 7.94 -3.53
N ASN A 67 -0.75 9.04 -3.44
CA ASN A 67 -0.21 10.35 -3.05
C ASN A 67 0.28 10.34 -1.60
N ASP A 68 -0.50 9.77 -0.68
CA ASP A 68 -0.13 9.66 0.73
C ASP A 68 1.10 8.76 0.93
N LEU A 69 1.16 7.61 0.24
CA LEU A 69 2.33 6.74 0.21
C LEU A 69 3.57 7.45 -0.32
N SER A 70 3.42 8.27 -1.37
CA SER A 70 4.51 9.07 -1.92
C SER A 70 4.96 10.18 -0.97
N ALA A 71 4.06 10.76 -0.19
CA ALA A 71 4.38 11.82 0.76
C ALA A 71 5.14 11.31 1.99
N VAL A 72 4.89 10.06 2.40
CA VAL A 72 5.61 9.41 3.51
C VAL A 72 6.83 8.62 3.06
N ALA A 73 6.92 8.29 1.77
CA ALA A 73 8.13 7.73 1.19
C ALA A 73 9.24 8.79 1.26
N GLY A 74 10.38 8.41 1.84
CA GLY A 74 11.54 9.30 1.86
C GLY A 74 11.99 9.57 0.41
N GLY A 75 12.23 10.84 0.09
CA GLY A 75 12.91 11.24 -1.14
C GLY A 75 14.32 10.68 -1.24
#